data_AF-R5BAL0-F1
#
_entry.id   AF-R5BAL0-F1
#
_cell.length_a   1.000
_cell.length_b   1.000
_cell.length_c   1.000
_cell.angle_alpha   90.00
_cell.angle_beta   90.00
_cell.angle_gamma   90.00
#
_symmetry.space_group_name_H-M   'P 1'
#
loop_
_entity.id
_entity.type
_entity.pdbx_description
1 polymer ?
#
loop_
_entity_poly.entity_id
_entity_poly.type
_entity_poly.pdbx_seq_one_letter_code
_entity_poly.pdbx_strand_id
1 'polypeptide(L)'
;MITSNIGKMFLDAYNEEYGTGYDARTFFLEQFYPLFFDQNKYMMTAGNSPLENPKLSWDDMINGKKPYETPEQRKSRFDKLIKKIEESDADASIARGYPSLDVAATTSGQVTDMRLSSSQEEIYASWIGDALGVGVQGGFSILF
;
A
#
# COMPACT_ATOMS: atom_id res chain seq x y z
N MET A 1 -7.56 -6.23 -9.29
CA MET A 1 -6.15 -6.41 -9.71
C MET A 1 -5.54 -7.65 -9.06
N ILE A 2 -4.42 -8.17 -9.57
CA ILE A 2 -3.78 -9.40 -9.01
C ILE A 2 -3.36 -9.22 -7.55
N THR A 3 -2.82 -8.06 -7.20
CA THR A 3 -2.50 -7.65 -5.82
C THR A 3 -3.72 -7.71 -4.92
N SER A 4 -4.88 -7.20 -5.35
CA SER A 4 -6.13 -7.30 -4.58
C SER A 4 -6.57 -8.75 -4.37
N ASN A 5 -6.42 -9.61 -5.37
CA ASN A 5 -6.81 -11.02 -5.25
C ASN A 5 -5.91 -11.75 -4.23
N ILE A 6 -4.59 -11.53 -4.29
CA ILE A 6 -3.64 -12.09 -3.33
C ILE A 6 -3.91 -11.58 -1.92
N GLY A 7 -4.17 -10.28 -1.77
CA GLY A 7 -4.51 -9.70 -0.47
C GLY A 7 -5.78 -10.30 0.14
N LYS A 8 -6.81 -10.55 -0.67
CA LYS A 8 -8.03 -11.24 -0.23
C LYS A 8 -7.75 -12.68 0.19
N MET A 9 -7.00 -13.43 -0.62
CA MET A 9 -6.61 -14.81 -0.28
C MET A 9 -5.83 -14.88 1.04
N PHE A 10 -4.88 -13.96 1.24
CA PHE A 10 -4.16 -13.86 2.51
C PHE A 10 -5.11 -13.55 3.67
N LEU A 11 -6.02 -12.59 3.50
CA LEU A 11 -6.93 -12.17 4.56
C LEU A 11 -7.90 -13.28 4.96
N ASP A 12 -8.42 -14.04 3.98
CA ASP A 12 -9.26 -15.22 4.23
C ASP A 12 -8.49 -16.26 5.07
N ALA A 13 -7.25 -16.57 4.67
CA ALA A 13 -6.40 -17.51 5.40
C ALA A 13 -6.01 -16.99 6.81
N TYR A 14 -5.73 -15.69 6.95
CA TYR A 14 -5.44 -15.07 8.25
C TYR A 14 -6.65 -15.17 9.18
N ASN A 15 -7.85 -14.85 8.67
CA ASN A 15 -9.07 -14.94 9.44
C ASN A 15 -9.37 -16.38 9.89
N GLU A 16 -9.16 -17.37 9.01
CA GLU A 16 -9.31 -18.79 9.34
C GLU A 16 -8.32 -19.23 10.43
N GLU A 17 -7.03 -18.93 10.26
CA GLU A 17 -5.96 -19.37 11.18
C GLU A 17 -6.11 -18.75 12.57
N TYR A 18 -6.40 -17.44 12.64
CA TYR A 18 -6.46 -16.70 13.91
C TYR A 18 -7.88 -16.56 14.46
N GLY A 19 -8.90 -17.09 13.78
CA GLY A 19 -10.30 -16.97 14.20
C GLY A 19 -10.81 -15.53 14.22
N THR A 20 -10.30 -14.67 13.33
CA THR A 20 -10.71 -13.27 13.22
C THR A 20 -11.77 -13.07 12.13
N GLY A 21 -12.32 -11.86 12.03
CA GLY A 21 -13.37 -11.52 11.06
C GLY A 21 -13.07 -10.18 10.37
N TYR A 22 -11.81 -9.95 10.02
CA TYR A 22 -11.39 -8.71 9.39
C TYR A 22 -11.87 -8.63 7.93
N ASP A 23 -12.36 -7.46 7.54
CA ASP A 23 -12.41 -7.03 6.14
C ASP A 23 -11.08 -6.33 5.76
N ALA A 24 -10.83 -6.09 4.47
CA ALA A 24 -9.53 -5.53 4.06
C ALA A 24 -9.28 -4.16 4.65
N ARG A 25 -10.32 -3.33 4.83
CA ARG A 25 -10.20 -2.01 5.45
C ARG A 25 -9.77 -2.12 6.90
N THR A 26 -10.49 -2.87 7.71
CA THR A 26 -10.22 -3.04 9.15
C THR A 26 -8.85 -3.70 9.37
N PHE A 27 -8.50 -4.73 8.58
CA PHE A 27 -7.16 -5.30 8.60
C PHE A 27 -6.08 -4.26 8.26
N PHE A 28 -6.32 -3.45 7.21
CA PHE A 28 -5.38 -2.43 6.80
C PHE A 28 -5.12 -1.41 7.91
N LEU A 29 -6.18 -0.92 8.55
CA LEU A 29 -6.10 0.13 9.57
C LEU A 29 -5.50 -0.39 10.88
N GLU A 30 -5.87 -1.60 11.31
CA GLU A 30 -5.53 -2.12 12.64
C GLU A 30 -4.24 -2.94 12.68
N GLN A 31 -3.92 -3.66 11.60
CA GLN A 31 -2.77 -4.58 11.56
C GLN A 31 -1.70 -4.10 10.60
N PHE A 32 -2.08 -3.81 9.35
CA PHE A 32 -1.13 -3.52 8.28
C PHE A 32 -0.42 -2.17 8.46
N TYR A 33 -1.17 -1.07 8.56
CA TYR A 33 -0.60 0.27 8.66
C TYR A 33 0.34 0.42 9.88
N PRO A 34 -0.05 -0.02 11.10
CA PRO A 34 0.84 0.07 12.26
C PRO A 34 2.15 -0.69 12.10
N LEU A 35 2.13 -1.82 11.40
CA LEU A 35 3.30 -2.66 11.18
C LEU A 35 4.21 -2.12 10.07
N PHE A 36 3.63 -1.70 8.95
CA PHE A 36 4.39 -1.36 7.75
C PHE A 36 4.82 0.11 7.68
N PHE A 37 4.01 1.01 8.24
CA PHE A 37 4.15 2.45 8.03
C PHE A 37 4.22 3.28 9.31
N ASP A 38 3.68 2.84 10.45
CA ASP A 38 3.74 3.62 11.71
C ASP A 38 4.94 3.28 12.60
N GLN A 39 6.11 3.07 11.98
CA GLN A 39 7.35 2.76 12.68
C GLN A 39 8.50 3.61 12.11
N ASN A 40 9.58 3.76 12.87
CA ASN A 40 10.79 4.43 12.39
C ASN A 40 11.46 3.67 11.23
N LYS A 41 11.23 2.35 11.17
CA LYS A 41 11.67 1.49 10.07
C LYS A 41 10.48 1.03 9.25
N TYR A 42 10.35 1.57 8.04
CA TYR A 42 9.32 1.19 7.09
C TYR A 42 9.60 -0.20 6.50
N MET A 43 8.57 -1.04 6.42
CA MET A 43 8.67 -2.41 5.89
C MET A 43 8.31 -2.52 4.40
N MET A 44 7.70 -1.46 3.85
CA MET A 44 7.32 -1.34 2.45
C MET A 44 7.60 0.08 1.97
N THR A 45 7.82 0.24 0.67
CA THR A 45 7.83 1.56 0.02
C THR A 45 6.57 1.71 -0.83
N ALA A 46 5.85 2.81 -0.62
CA ALA A 46 4.63 3.12 -1.34
C ALA A 46 4.84 4.30 -2.31
N GLY A 47 5.74 4.13 -3.28
CA GLY A 47 6.06 5.18 -4.24
C GLY A 47 4.82 5.76 -4.92
N ASN A 48 4.81 7.09 -5.12
CA ASN A 48 3.69 7.88 -5.66
C ASN A 48 2.43 7.94 -4.78
N SER A 49 2.45 7.34 -3.59
CA SER A 49 1.34 7.37 -2.62
C SER A 49 1.56 8.45 -1.56
N PRO A 50 0.50 8.95 -0.87
CA PRO A 50 0.68 9.67 0.37
C PRO A 50 1.53 8.91 1.41
N LEU A 51 1.52 7.57 1.38
CA LEU A 51 2.36 6.73 2.24
C LEU A 51 3.81 6.55 1.76
N GLU A 52 4.24 7.22 0.68
CA GLU A 52 5.63 7.18 0.23
C GLU A 52 6.58 7.57 1.36
N ASN A 53 7.69 6.81 1.47
CA ASN A 53 8.65 7.02 2.54
C ASN A 53 9.35 8.36 2.34
N PRO A 54 9.62 9.13 3.42
CA PRO A 54 10.45 10.32 3.30
C PRO A 54 11.84 9.95 2.79
N LYS A 55 12.63 10.92 2.31
CA LYS A 55 14.02 10.65 1.91
C LYS A 55 14.83 10.09 3.09
N LEU A 56 15.09 8.78 3.06
CA LEU A 56 15.80 8.06 4.10
C LEU A 56 17.31 8.24 3.97
N SER A 57 17.98 8.47 5.09
CA SER A 57 19.44 8.34 5.22
C SER A 57 19.67 7.50 6.46
N TRP A 58 19.74 6.17 6.29
CA TRP A 58 19.78 5.24 7.42
C TRP A 58 20.99 5.50 8.31
N ASP A 59 22.16 5.72 7.72
CA ASP A 59 23.38 5.99 8.48
C ASP A 59 23.25 7.28 9.32
N ASP A 60 22.76 8.37 8.73
CA ASP A 60 22.59 9.62 9.49
C ASP A 60 21.49 9.52 10.54
N MET A 61 20.42 8.78 10.26
CA MET A 61 19.31 8.57 11.19
C MET A 61 19.70 7.70 12.39
N ILE A 62 20.44 6.61 12.13
CA ILE A 62 20.96 5.73 13.18
C ILE A 62 21.99 6.47 14.05
N ASN A 63 22.84 7.30 13.43
CA ASN A 63 23.82 8.11 14.15
C ASN A 63 23.24 9.40 14.76
N GLY A 64 21.91 9.61 14.72
CA GLY A 64 21.24 10.77 15.32
C GLY A 64 21.52 12.11 14.64
N LYS A 65 22.15 12.13 13.46
CA LYS A 65 22.42 13.34 12.68
C LYS A 65 21.18 13.86 11.96
N LYS A 66 20.23 12.97 11.66
CA LYS A 66 18.95 13.30 11.04
C LYS A 66 17.82 12.67 11.85
N PRO A 67 16.75 13.40 12.20
CA PRO A 67 15.63 12.79 12.91
C PRO A 67 14.85 11.83 12.00
N TYR A 68 14.26 10.81 12.61
CA TYR A 68 13.19 10.03 11.99
C TYR A 68 11.94 10.90 11.84
N GLU A 69 11.01 10.47 10.99
CA GLU A 69 9.69 11.09 10.92
C GLU A 69 8.96 10.93 12.26
N THR A 70 8.23 11.97 12.68
CA THR A 70 7.46 11.91 13.94
C THR A 70 6.15 11.14 13.74
N PRO A 71 5.54 10.61 14.82
CA PRO A 71 4.22 9.97 14.75
C PRO A 71 3.15 10.87 14.09
N GLU A 72 3.19 12.18 14.33
CA GLU A 72 2.24 13.15 13.77
C GLU A 72 2.42 13.31 12.26
N GLN A 73 3.66 13.30 11.78
CA GLN A 73 3.96 13.35 10.35
C GLN A 73 3.50 12.08 9.64
N ARG A 74 3.75 10.89 10.23
CA ARG A 74 3.23 9.61 9.72
C ARG A 74 1.72 9.58 9.69
N LYS A 75 1.07 10.00 10.78
CA LYS A 75 -0.39 10.14 10.86
C LYS A 75 -0.94 11.09 9.80
N SER A 76 -0.27 12.22 9.54
CA SER A 76 -0.70 13.15 8.49
C SER A 76 -0.67 12.51 7.09
N ARG A 77 0.35 11.68 6.80
CA ARG A 77 0.42 10.92 5.54
C ARG A 77 -0.69 9.87 5.44
N PHE A 78 -0.96 9.18 6.54
CA PHE A 78 -2.06 8.23 6.64
C PHE A 78 -3.43 8.89 6.42
N ASP A 79 -3.72 9.98 7.13
CA ASP A 79 -5.00 10.71 7.01
C ASP A 79 -5.22 11.19 5.56
N LYS A 80 -4.13 11.60 4.86
CA LYS A 80 -4.19 11.95 3.42
C LYS A 80 -4.50 10.75 2.54
N LEU A 81 -3.95 9.56 2.84
CA LEU A 81 -4.27 8.34 2.09
C LEU A 81 -5.75 7.99 2.25
N ILE A 82 -6.25 7.93 3.49
CA ILE A 82 -7.65 7.56 3.77
C ILE A 82 -8.61 8.51 3.07
N LYS A 83 -8.37 9.82 3.20
CA LYS A 83 -9.15 10.84 2.49
C LYS A 83 -9.13 10.62 0.98
N LYS A 84 -7.96 10.31 0.39
CA LYS A 84 -7.85 10.09 -1.05
C LYS A 84 -8.58 8.82 -1.49
N ILE A 85 -8.56 7.75 -0.70
CA ILE A 85 -9.33 6.51 -0.97
C ILE A 85 -10.84 6.77 -0.95
N GLU A 86 -11.31 7.66 -0.06
CA GLU A 86 -12.74 7.99 0.05
C GLU A 86 -13.23 8.93 -1.06
N GLU A 87 -12.37 9.79 -1.60
CA GLU A 87 -12.76 10.87 -2.51
C GLU A 87 -12.41 10.64 -3.98
N SER A 88 -11.50 9.70 -4.30
CA SER A 88 -10.93 9.55 -5.65
C SER A 88 -11.19 8.16 -6.25
N ASP A 89 -11.19 8.10 -7.60
CA ASP A 89 -11.13 6.83 -8.32
C ASP A 89 -9.81 6.10 -8.03
N ALA A 90 -9.88 4.77 -7.99
CA ALA A 90 -8.72 3.92 -7.71
C ALA A 90 -7.59 4.14 -8.74
N ASP A 91 -6.45 4.62 -8.26
CA ASP A 91 -5.25 4.87 -9.04
C ASP A 91 -4.01 4.30 -8.34
N ALA A 92 -2.88 4.15 -9.06
CA ALA A 92 -1.62 3.60 -8.55
C ALA A 92 -1.10 4.18 -7.21
N SER A 93 -1.48 5.41 -6.86
CA SER A 93 -1.14 6.09 -5.60
C SER A 93 -1.98 5.66 -4.40
N ILE A 94 -3.17 5.11 -4.62
CA ILE A 94 -4.09 4.66 -3.55
C ILE A 94 -4.43 3.17 -3.63
N ALA A 95 -4.21 2.53 -4.77
CA ALA A 95 -4.44 1.12 -5.00
C ALA A 95 -3.20 0.51 -5.67
N ARG A 96 -2.57 -0.46 -5.00
CA ARG A 96 -1.27 -1.02 -5.40
C ARG A 96 -1.40 -1.94 -6.60
N GLY A 97 -0.54 -1.75 -7.59
CA GLY A 97 -0.60 -2.48 -8.86
C GLY A 97 -1.70 -2.00 -9.82
N TYR A 98 -2.48 -0.98 -9.45
CA TYR A 98 -3.44 -0.34 -10.36
C TYR A 98 -2.72 0.63 -11.30
N PRO A 99 -3.31 0.94 -12.48
CA PRO A 99 -2.74 1.91 -13.39
C PRO A 99 -2.85 3.34 -12.83
N SER A 100 -2.05 4.24 -13.39
CA SER A 100 -2.30 5.69 -13.28
C SER A 100 -3.62 6.06 -13.96
N LEU A 101 -4.32 7.08 -13.45
CA LEU A 101 -5.46 7.68 -14.15
C LEU A 101 -5.05 8.36 -15.45
N ASP A 102 -3.81 8.86 -15.51
CA ASP A 102 -3.22 9.31 -16.77
C ASP A 102 -2.73 8.10 -17.55
N VAL A 103 -3.47 7.73 -18.59
CA VAL A 103 -3.16 6.61 -19.50
C VAL A 103 -1.84 6.79 -20.25
N ALA A 104 -1.31 8.03 -20.36
CA ALA A 104 -0.02 8.30 -20.97
C ALA A 104 1.16 8.22 -19.97
N ALA A 105 0.88 8.08 -18.67
CA ALA A 105 1.92 7.98 -17.65
C ALA A 105 2.70 6.66 -17.76
N THR A 106 3.97 6.67 -17.36
CA THR A 106 4.84 5.48 -17.43
C THR A 106 4.36 4.30 -16.56
N THR A 107 3.40 4.52 -15.66
CA THR A 107 2.81 3.53 -14.75
C THR A 107 1.39 3.10 -15.15
N SER A 108 0.92 3.42 -16.36
CA SER A 108 -0.42 3.07 -16.87
C SER A 108 -0.51 1.71 -17.59
N GLY A 109 0.40 0.78 -17.29
CA GLY A 109 0.41 -0.54 -17.95
C GLY A 109 -0.87 -1.34 -17.72
N GLN A 110 -1.18 -2.25 -18.67
CA GLN A 110 -2.28 -3.24 -18.56
C GLN A 110 -3.69 -2.63 -18.37
N VAL A 111 -3.96 -1.49 -18.99
CA VAL A 111 -5.29 -0.85 -18.97
C VAL A 111 -6.22 -1.51 -19.99
N THR A 112 -7.50 -1.65 -19.64
CA THR A 112 -8.58 -2.13 -20.51
C THR A 112 -9.66 -1.06 -20.64
N ASP A 113 -10.32 -0.98 -21.79
CA ASP A 113 -11.50 -0.12 -21.99
C ASP A 113 -12.74 -0.62 -21.24
N MET A 114 -12.69 -1.82 -20.66
CA MET A 114 -13.76 -2.33 -19.80
C MET A 114 -13.81 -1.55 -18.48
N ARG A 115 -15.01 -1.07 -18.12
CA ARG A 115 -15.24 -0.40 -16.82
C ARG A 115 -15.31 -1.44 -15.71
N LEU A 116 -14.18 -1.67 -15.05
CA LEU A 116 -14.09 -2.48 -13.84
C LEU A 116 -14.24 -1.57 -12.62
N SER A 117 -15.40 -1.63 -11.95
CA SER A 117 -15.60 -0.89 -10.71
C SER A 117 -14.67 -1.44 -9.63
N SER A 118 -13.78 -0.61 -9.11
CA SER A 118 -12.91 -1.00 -7.99
C SER A 118 -13.60 -0.68 -6.68
N SER A 119 -13.87 -1.69 -5.87
CA SER A 119 -14.46 -1.44 -4.54
C SER A 119 -13.38 -0.99 -3.55
N GLN A 120 -13.77 -0.30 -2.47
CA GLN A 120 -12.81 0.03 -1.41
C GLN A 120 -12.14 -1.22 -0.82
N GLU A 121 -12.87 -2.34 -0.75
CA GLU A 121 -12.32 -3.62 -0.34
C GLU A 121 -11.15 -4.06 -1.24
N GLU A 122 -11.26 -3.88 -2.55
CA GLU A 122 -10.18 -4.20 -3.48
C GLU A 122 -8.99 -3.25 -3.37
N ILE A 123 -9.25 -1.98 -3.08
CA ILE A 123 -8.23 -0.96 -2.85
C ILE A 123 -7.40 -1.37 -1.62
N TYR A 124 -8.02 -1.61 -0.47
CA TYR A 124 -7.29 -2.02 0.74
C TYR A 124 -6.61 -3.38 0.58
N ALA A 125 -7.28 -4.36 -0.04
CA ALA A 125 -6.68 -5.67 -0.29
C ALA A 125 -5.44 -5.57 -1.19
N SER A 126 -5.39 -4.62 -2.12
CA SER A 126 -4.22 -4.43 -2.99
C SER A 126 -2.96 -4.10 -2.20
N TRP A 127 -3.06 -3.35 -1.09
CA TRP A 127 -1.93 -3.04 -0.22
C TRP A 127 -1.39 -4.27 0.48
N ILE A 128 -2.30 -5.10 1.00
CA ILE A 128 -1.98 -6.36 1.67
C ILE A 128 -1.25 -7.28 0.69
N GLY A 129 -1.76 -7.43 -0.53
CA GLY A 129 -1.14 -8.28 -1.54
C GLY A 129 0.21 -7.76 -2.06
N ASP A 130 0.37 -6.45 -2.26
CA ASP A 130 1.65 -5.86 -2.69
C ASP A 130 2.76 -6.11 -1.65
N ALA A 131 2.44 -6.08 -0.37
CA ALA A 131 3.39 -6.35 0.71
C ALA A 131 3.88 -7.80 0.78
N LEU A 132 3.14 -8.74 0.17
CA LEU A 132 3.55 -10.15 0.05
C LEU A 132 4.43 -10.40 -1.17
N GLY A 133 4.58 -9.39 -2.05
CA GLY A 133 5.41 -9.46 -3.23
C GLY A 133 6.90 -9.30 -2.94
N VAL A 134 7.73 -9.92 -3.78
CA VAL A 134 9.18 -9.74 -3.76
C VAL A 134 9.61 -8.97 -4.99
N GLY A 135 10.08 -7.73 -4.77
CA GLY A 135 10.68 -6.92 -5.83
C GLY A 135 12.03 -7.50 -6.27
N VAL A 136 12.24 -7.58 -7.58
CA VAL A 136 13.51 -8.01 -8.19
C VAL A 136 14.04 -6.94 -9.15
N GLN A 137 15.30 -7.08 -9.56
CA GLN A 137 15.95 -6.11 -10.44
C GLN A 137 15.17 -5.93 -11.76
N GLY A 138 15.12 -4.69 -12.25
CA GLY A 138 14.42 -4.34 -13.49
C GLY A 138 12.98 -3.85 -13.29
N GLY A 139 12.54 -3.64 -12.04
CA GLY A 139 11.19 -3.14 -11.75
C GLY A 139 10.11 -4.22 -11.80
N PHE A 140 10.50 -5.50 -11.71
CA PHE A 140 9.59 -6.62 -11.63
C PHE A 140 9.27 -6.95 -10.17
N SER A 141 8.07 -7.50 -9.95
CA SER A 141 7.66 -8.07 -8.66
C SER A 141 7.19 -9.50 -8.88
N ILE A 142 7.64 -10.41 -8.02
CA ILE A 142 7.16 -11.79 -7.96
C ILE A 142 6.05 -11.83 -6.92
N LEU A 143 4.87 -12.23 -7.35
CA LEU A 143 3.67 -12.38 -6.54
C LEU A 143 3.34 -13.87 -6.45
N PHE A 144 3.04 -14.37 -5.24
CA PHE A 144 2.84 -15.79 -4.93
C PHE A 144 1.36 -16.11 -4.68
#